data_AF-A0A845Y4U2-F1
#
_entry.id   AF-A0A845Y4U2-F1
#
_cell.length_a   1.000
_cell.length_b   1.000
_cell.length_c   1.000
_cell.angle_alpha   90.00
_cell.angle_beta   90.00
_cell.angle_gamma   90.00
#
_symmetry.space_group_name_H-M   'P 1'
#
loop_
_entity.id
_entity.type
_entity.pdbx_description
1 polymer ?
#
loop_
_entity_poly.entity_id
_entity_poly.type
_entity_poly.pdbx_seq_one_letter_code
_entity_poly.pdbx_strand_id
1 'polypeptide(L)'
;MNKFQATEGRRVAQEIVAIREALKKSGYRIRKQPKQPSWTVYVTDDKYYLLTYKPAPISDWVLQPQDNDASCHNLMNLIQRALSNQPETFTREIL
;
A
#
# COMPACT_ATOMS: atom_id res chain seq x y z
N MET A 1 5.16 -20.12 16.06
CA MET A 1 4.78 -19.16 15.00
C MET A 1 3.30 -18.85 15.18
N ASN A 2 2.94 -17.63 15.59
CA ASN A 2 1.55 -17.28 15.89
C ASN A 2 0.77 -17.19 14.57
N LYS A 3 -0.36 -17.89 14.46
CA LYS A 3 -1.18 -17.95 13.23
C LYS A 3 -1.51 -16.56 12.66
N PHE A 4 -1.67 -15.56 13.52
CA PHE A 4 -1.91 -14.16 13.17
C PHE A 4 -0.82 -13.53 12.29
N GLN A 5 0.46 -13.79 12.57
CA GLN A 5 1.57 -13.23 11.79
C GLN A 5 1.66 -13.83 10.38
N ALA A 6 1.33 -15.12 10.25
CA ALA A 6 1.28 -15.79 8.95
C ALA A 6 0.13 -15.27 8.07
N THR A 7 -1.02 -14.98 8.69
CA THR A 7 -2.17 -14.39 7.99
C THR A 7 -1.90 -12.95 7.55
N GLU A 8 -1.28 -12.14 8.41
CA GLU A 8 -0.92 -10.76 8.07
C GLU A 8 0.09 -10.69 6.93
N GLY A 9 1.16 -11.50 6.97
CA GLY A 9 2.14 -11.56 5.90
C GLY A 9 1.54 -11.95 4.54
N ARG A 10 0.59 -12.90 4.53
CA ARG A 10 -0.13 -13.29 3.30
C ARG A 10 -1.01 -12.16 2.78
N ARG A 11 -1.73 -11.47 3.67
CA ARG A 11 -2.58 -10.32 3.31
C ARG A 11 -1.73 -9.22 2.66
N VAL A 12 -0.65 -8.80 3.32
CA VAL A 12 0.26 -7.77 2.80
C VAL A 12 0.84 -8.13 1.44
N ALA A 13 1.15 -9.42 1.21
CA ALA A 13 1.64 -9.90 -0.07
C ALA A 13 0.58 -9.79 -1.19
N GLN A 14 -0.70 -10.00 -0.89
CA GLN A 14 -1.79 -9.81 -1.86
C GLN A 14 -2.06 -8.31 -2.11
N GLU A 15 -2.10 -7.52 -1.04
CA GLU A 15 -2.30 -6.07 -1.10
C GLU A 15 -1.22 -5.40 -1.95
N ILE A 16 0.07 -5.75 -1.77
CA ILE A 16 1.14 -5.15 -2.59
C ILE A 16 1.03 -5.54 -4.07
N VAL A 17 0.51 -6.73 -4.40
CA VAL A 17 0.25 -7.11 -5.80
C VAL A 17 -0.84 -6.21 -6.38
N ALA A 18 -1.97 -6.07 -5.69
CA ALA A 18 -3.07 -5.20 -6.12
C ALA A 18 -2.64 -3.74 -6.29
N ILE A 19 -1.90 -3.21 -5.31
CA ILE A 19 -1.36 -1.85 -5.35
C ILE A 19 -0.43 -1.67 -6.56
N ARG A 20 0.49 -2.61 -6.80
CA ARG A 20 1.41 -2.53 -7.95
C ARG A 20 0.68 -2.54 -9.28
N GLU A 21 -0.38 -3.36 -9.41
CA GLU A 21 -1.19 -3.39 -10.62
C GLU A 21 -1.95 -2.09 -10.85
N ALA A 22 -2.58 -1.53 -9.81
CA ALA A 22 -3.30 -0.27 -9.89
C ALA A 22 -2.37 0.91 -10.25
N LEU A 23 -1.19 0.96 -9.63
CA LEU A 23 -0.16 1.95 -9.94
C LEU A 23 0.31 1.84 -11.39
N LYS A 24 0.62 0.63 -11.86
CA LYS A 24 1.03 0.38 -13.24
C LYS A 24 -0.05 0.79 -14.25
N LYS A 25 -1.31 0.45 -14.00
CA LYS A 25 -2.46 0.84 -14.83
C LYS A 25 -2.64 2.36 -14.90
N SER A 26 -2.28 3.06 -13.83
CA SER A 26 -2.36 4.52 -13.74
C SER A 26 -1.08 5.23 -14.20
N GLY A 27 -0.10 4.50 -14.74
CA GLY A 27 1.16 5.07 -15.28
C GLY A 27 2.25 5.34 -14.25
N TYR A 28 2.05 5.01 -12.97
CA TYR A 28 3.06 5.21 -11.94
C TYR A 28 4.15 4.14 -12.01
N ARG A 29 5.39 4.56 -11.76
CA ARG A 29 6.52 3.64 -11.56
C ARG A 29 6.66 3.33 -10.07
N ILE A 30 6.80 2.05 -9.75
CA ILE A 30 7.01 1.57 -8.37
C ILE A 30 8.29 0.73 -8.27
N ARG A 31 9.09 0.96 -7.22
CA ARG A 31 10.34 0.23 -6.95
C ARG A 31 10.39 -0.23 -5.50
N LYS A 32 10.64 -1.51 -5.26
CA LYS A 32 10.87 -2.04 -3.91
C LYS A 32 12.20 -1.52 -3.35
N GLN A 33 12.20 -1.07 -2.11
CA GLN A 33 13.41 -0.68 -1.41
C GLN A 33 14.19 -1.91 -0.92
N PRO A 34 15.53 -1.90 -1.04
CA PRO A 34 16.35 -2.99 -0.52
C PRO A 34 16.26 -3.03 1.00
N LYS A 35 16.13 -4.23 1.57
CA LYS A 35 16.12 -4.49 3.02
C LYS A 35 15.00 -3.80 3.82
N GLN A 36 13.99 -3.23 3.17
CA GLN A 36 12.87 -2.56 3.83
C GLN A 36 11.52 -3.03 3.27
N PRO A 37 10.46 -3.08 4.09
CA PRO A 37 9.08 -3.29 3.64
C PRO A 37 8.48 -1.97 3.11
N SER A 38 9.23 -1.29 2.23
CA SER A 38 8.87 0.00 1.65
C SER A 38 9.08 -0.01 0.14
N TRP A 39 8.28 0.81 -0.55
CA TRP A 39 8.29 0.93 -2.00
C TRP A 39 8.28 2.40 -2.38
N THR A 40 9.19 2.80 -3.26
CA THR A 40 9.18 4.12 -3.87
C THR A 40 8.17 4.15 -4.99
N VAL A 41 7.27 5.12 -4.95
CA VAL A 41 6.28 5.40 -5.99
C VAL A 41 6.62 6.76 -6.59
N TYR A 42 7.02 6.75 -7.85
CA TYR A 42 7.41 7.95 -8.58
C TYR A 42 6.19 8.60 -9.22
N VAL A 43 5.91 9.85 -8.84
CA VAL A 43 4.86 10.68 -9.46
C VAL A 43 5.43 11.44 -10.65
N THR A 44 6.63 11.98 -10.49
CA THR A 44 7.46 12.55 -11.56
C THR A 44 8.90 12.08 -11.39
N ASP A 45 9.83 12.50 -12.25
CA ASP A 45 11.24 12.15 -12.12
C ASP A 45 11.87 12.70 -10.83
N ASP A 46 11.42 13.87 -10.37
CA ASP A 46 11.93 14.54 -9.16
C ASP A 46 11.05 14.34 -7.92
N LYS A 47 9.84 13.78 -8.08
CA LYS A 47 8.87 13.63 -7.00
C LYS A 47 8.46 12.18 -6.80
N TYR A 48 8.68 11.69 -5.58
CA TYR A 48 8.31 10.35 -5.19
C TYR A 48 7.79 10.31 -3.75
N TYR A 49 7.03 9.25 -3.47
CA TYR A 49 6.58 8.91 -2.14
C TYR A 49 7.07 7.52 -1.75
N LEU A 50 7.26 7.29 -0.46
CA LEU A 50 7.55 6.00 0.13
C LEU A 50 6.27 5.39 0.68
N LEU A 51 5.81 4.33 0.03
CA LEU A 51 4.73 3.48 0.49
C LEU A 51 5.31 2.43 1.44
N THR A 52 4.88 2.43 2.70
CA THR A 52 5.38 1.52 3.73
C THR A 52 4.22 0.83 4.43
N TYR A 53 4.30 -0.48 4.59
CA TYR A 53 3.36 -1.20 5.45
C TYR A 53 3.75 -1.03 6.92
N LYS A 54 2.83 -0.53 7.75
CA LYS A 54 2.97 -0.48 9.21
C LYS A 54 2.28 -1.71 9.80
N PRO A 55 3.00 -2.62 10.47
CA PRO A 55 2.38 -3.77 11.14
C PRO A 55 1.51 -3.33 12.32
N ALA A 56 0.91 -4.30 13.01
CA ALA A 56 0.12 -4.05 14.21
C ALA A 56 0.82 -3.06 15.19
N PRO A 57 0.07 -2.15 15.82
CA PRO A 57 -1.40 -2.10 15.91
C PRO A 57 -2.11 -1.40 14.74
N ILE A 58 -1.38 -0.78 13.83
CA ILE A 58 -1.97 0.02 12.73
C ILE A 58 -2.41 -0.92 11.59
N SER A 59 -1.55 -1.88 11.22
CA SER A 59 -1.81 -2.88 10.18
C SER A 59 -2.32 -2.27 8.86
N ASP A 60 -1.68 -1.16 8.43
CA ASP A 60 -2.10 -0.33 7.29
C ASP A 60 -0.93 0.19 6.46
N TRP A 61 -1.23 0.66 5.26
CA TRP A 61 -0.30 1.24 4.30
C TRP A 61 -0.20 2.76 4.47
N VAL A 62 1.03 3.27 4.58
CA VAL A 62 1.30 4.70 4.79
C VAL A 62 2.19 5.23 3.67
N LEU A 63 1.84 6.41 3.14
CA LEU A 63 2.66 7.18 2.21
C LEU A 63 3.46 8.24 2.96
N GLN A 64 4.75 8.38 2.62
CA GLN A 64 5.63 9.40 3.19
C GLN A 64 6.39 10.15 2.07
N PRO A 65 6.55 11.48 2.15
CA PRO A 65 5.95 12.37 3.16
C PRO A 65 4.42 12.43 3.03
N GLN A 66 3.74 12.61 4.17
CA GLN A 66 2.30 12.86 4.21
C GLN A 66 2.11 14.39 4.18
N ASP A 67 2.32 14.96 3.00
CA ASP A 67 2.13 16.38 2.72
C ASP A 67 0.69 16.65 2.25
N ASN A 68 0.30 17.92 2.22
CA ASN A 68 -1.01 18.36 1.72
C ASN A 68 -1.07 18.40 0.18
N ASP A 69 -0.17 17.69 -0.49
CA ASP A 69 -0.09 17.71 -1.94
C ASP A 69 -1.22 16.91 -2.57
N ALA A 70 -1.83 17.46 -3.62
CA ALA A 70 -2.89 16.78 -4.36
C ALA A 70 -2.43 15.42 -4.92
N SER A 71 -1.14 15.27 -5.27
CA SER A 71 -0.60 14.00 -5.75
C SER A 71 -0.55 12.95 -4.65
N CYS A 72 -0.25 13.33 -3.41
CA CYS A 72 -0.27 12.42 -2.27
C CYS A 72 -1.69 11.89 -2.02
N HIS A 73 -2.68 12.79 -2.01
CA HIS A 73 -4.10 12.41 -1.88
C HIS A 73 -4.59 11.53 -3.03
N ASN A 74 -4.24 11.86 -4.28
CA ASN A 74 -4.60 11.05 -5.44
C ASN A 74 -3.98 9.65 -5.38
N LEU A 75 -2.71 9.55 -4.97
CA LEU A 75 -2.03 8.27 -4.82
C LEU A 75 -2.65 7.43 -3.70
N MET A 76 -2.99 8.05 -2.56
CA MET A 76 -3.67 7.39 -1.46
C MET A 76 -5.05 6.87 -1.89
N ASN A 77 -5.84 7.70 -2.58
CA ASN A 77 -7.14 7.29 -3.11
C ASN A 77 -7.02 6.11 -4.08
N LEU A 78 -5.99 6.11 -4.95
CA LEU A 78 -5.74 5.00 -5.86
C LEU A 78 -5.39 3.71 -5.10
N ILE A 79 -4.53 3.80 -4.09
CA ILE A 79 -4.15 2.66 -3.24
C ILE A 79 -5.39 2.13 -2.51
N GLN A 80 -6.17 2.99 -1.88
CA GLN A 80 -7.39 2.58 -1.18
C GLN A 80 -8.37 1.87 -2.12
N ARG A 81 -8.60 2.40 -3.32
CA ARG A 81 -9.44 1.73 -4.33
C ARG A 81 -8.90 0.37 -4.75
N ALA A 82 -7.57 0.25 -4.89
CA ALA A 82 -6.94 -1.04 -5.22
C ALA A 82 -7.17 -2.08 -4.12
N LEU A 83 -7.17 -1.65 -2.85
CA LEU A 83 -7.42 -2.49 -1.69
C LEU A 83 -8.92 -2.82 -1.52
N SER A 84 -9.82 -1.86 -1.76
CA SER A 84 -11.27 -2.07 -1.67
C SER A 84 -11.84 -2.94 -2.78
N ASN A 85 -11.22 -2.96 -3.96
CA ASN A 85 -11.64 -3.80 -5.09
C ASN A 85 -11.11 -5.24 -5.00
N GLN A 86 -10.45 -5.61 -3.90
CA GLN A 86 -10.13 -7.02 -3.65
C GLN A 86 -11.42 -7.76 -3.30
N PRO A 87 -11.71 -8.92 -3.94
CA PRO A 87 -12.85 -9.74 -3.56
C PRO A 87 -12.75 -10.09 -2.07
N GLU A 88 -13.85 -9.87 -1.36
CA GLU A 88 -13.93 -9.79 0.09
C GLU A 88 -13.18 -10.91 0.82
N THR A 89 -12.09 -10.54 1.48
CA THR A 89 -11.65 -11.19 2.72
C THR A 89 -11.45 -10.10 3.77
N PHE A 90 -12.45 -9.23 3.90
CA PHE A 90 -12.55 -8.28 4.99
C PHE A 90 -13.92 -8.44 5.64
N THR A 91 -14.08 -9.55 6.35
CA THR A 91 -15.00 -9.60 7.48
C THR A 91 -14.48 -8.61 8.53
N ARG A 92 -14.83 -7.33 8.36
CA ARG A 92 -14.93 -6.39 9.46
C ARG A 92 -16.17 -6.81 10.25
N GLU A 93 -16.04 -7.86 11.06
CA GLU A 93 -16.88 -8.00 12.24
C GLU A 93 -16.41 -6.95 13.24
N ILE A 94 -17.02 -5.78 13.18
CA ILE A 94 -17.07 -4.85 14.30
C ILE A 94 -18.51 -4.87 14.81
N LEU A 95 -18.63 -5.40 16.03
CA LEU A 95 -19.74 -5.40 16.99
C LEU A 95 -20.88 -6.41 16.76
#